data_AF-A0A178M9D4-F1
#
_entry.id   AF-A0A178M9D4-F1
#
_cell.length_a   1.000
_cell.length_b   1.000
_cell.length_c   1.000
_cell.angle_alpha   90.00
_cell.angle_beta   90.00
_cell.angle_gamma   90.00
#
_symmetry.space_group_name_H-M   'P 1'
#
loop_
_entity.id
_entity.type
_entity.pdbx_description
1 polymer ?
#
loop_
_entity_poly.entity_id
_entity_poly.type
_entity_poly.pdbx_seq_one_letter_code
_entity_poly.pdbx_strand_id
1 'polypeptide(L)'
;MPTKTDWCAIIDRHLPPVNQLVARNRAITAAYASWYLRQPWLFRWAGLAAFASAQAGIGIALAEQLMAPQRMIGNGAAQPANAATLDLLGVLAGRGVSLALLAPTLLHAAATGQLLEDLLVIKQANDAIFNDTGWAHLAYIHGGLAELERCVAESDQAILVAFRLLDEGAQRMCKPETFTDGWELVNQAALTLLRHEQMTILPPYMARLSDLGRLIASLGTWMDFTGGGPVGGPSFPNFFGLPAVLSGARSIANTTDRWTWIERDLLPAWFAHSAAYREGGPLDRRLRMLAES
;
A
#
# COMPACT_ATOMS: atom_id res chain seq x y z
N MET A 1 -4.51 28.90 -11.56
CA MET A 1 -4.36 27.46 -11.84
C MET A 1 -3.64 26.84 -10.66
N PRO A 2 -4.03 25.65 -10.20
CA PRO A 2 -3.45 25.02 -9.01
C PRO A 2 -1.96 24.70 -9.20
N THR A 3 -1.16 24.88 -8.15
CA THR A 3 0.23 24.41 -8.03
C THR A 3 0.28 22.99 -7.44
N LYS A 4 1.46 22.35 -7.39
CA LYS A 4 1.64 21.10 -6.63
C LYS A 4 1.16 21.23 -5.17
N THR A 5 1.52 22.34 -4.51
CA THR A 5 1.08 22.63 -3.14
C THR A 5 -0.45 22.71 -3.05
N ASP A 6 -1.12 23.30 -4.04
CA ASP A 6 -2.57 23.36 -4.07
C ASP A 6 -3.18 21.96 -4.25
N TRP A 7 -2.63 21.12 -5.13
CA TRP A 7 -3.08 19.73 -5.31
C TRP A 7 -2.88 18.88 -4.04
N CYS A 8 -1.73 19.04 -3.37
CA CYS A 8 -1.49 18.42 -2.06
C CYS A 8 -2.49 18.92 -1.00
N ALA A 9 -2.80 20.22 -0.98
CA ALA A 9 -3.78 20.76 -0.05
C ALA A 9 -5.20 20.27 -0.36
N ILE A 10 -5.56 20.10 -1.64
CA ILE A 10 -6.85 19.56 -2.07
C ILE A 10 -6.99 18.11 -1.58
N ILE A 11 -6.00 17.26 -1.82
CA ILE A 11 -6.09 15.85 -1.40
C ILE A 11 -6.14 15.73 0.12
N ASP A 12 -5.36 16.52 0.85
CA ASP A 12 -5.29 16.45 2.31
C ASP A 12 -6.59 16.88 2.98
N ARG A 13 -7.34 17.84 2.41
CA ARG A 13 -8.67 18.24 2.92
C ARG A 13 -9.70 17.11 2.90
N HIS A 14 -9.51 16.12 2.04
CA HIS A 14 -10.38 14.95 1.95
C HIS A 14 -9.92 13.79 2.83
N LEU A 15 -8.77 13.91 3.49
CA LEU A 15 -8.25 12.91 4.40
C LEU A 15 -8.58 13.24 5.86
N PRO A 16 -8.88 12.24 6.70
CA PRO A 16 -8.90 12.41 8.13
C PRO A 16 -7.58 12.99 8.68
N PRO A 17 -7.61 13.66 9.84
CA PRO A 17 -6.41 14.23 10.46
C PRO A 17 -5.30 13.18 10.68
N VAL A 18 -4.04 13.64 10.65
CA VAL A 18 -2.84 12.78 10.74
C VAL A 18 -2.80 11.93 12.02
N ASN A 19 -3.43 12.39 13.12
CA ASN A 19 -3.49 11.65 14.39
C ASN A 19 -4.55 10.52 14.43
N GLN A 20 -5.41 10.42 13.41
CA GLN A 20 -6.39 9.33 13.25
C GLN A 20 -5.81 8.27 12.32
N LEU A 21 -4.89 7.46 12.83
CA LEU A 21 -4.01 6.61 12.02
C LEU A 21 -4.78 5.65 11.10
N VAL A 22 -5.73 4.88 11.65
CA VAL A 22 -6.52 3.92 10.88
C VAL A 22 -7.47 4.62 9.92
N ALA A 23 -8.22 5.62 10.39
CA ALA A 23 -9.18 6.34 9.55
C ALA A 23 -8.49 7.00 8.36
N ARG A 24 -7.35 7.65 8.59
CA ARG A 24 -6.56 8.28 7.52
C ARG A 24 -6.01 7.26 6.53
N ASN A 25 -5.49 6.12 7.01
CA ASN A 25 -5.02 5.07 6.11
C ASN A 25 -6.15 4.48 5.26
N ARG A 26 -7.34 4.27 5.84
CA ARG A 26 -8.52 3.81 5.10
C ARG A 26 -8.89 4.78 3.99
N ALA A 27 -8.92 6.08 4.26
CA ALA A 27 -9.17 7.10 3.25
C ALA A 27 -8.11 7.11 2.13
N ILE A 28 -6.83 6.90 2.46
CA ILE A 28 -5.74 6.75 1.47
C ILE A 28 -5.97 5.50 0.60
N THR A 29 -6.24 4.35 1.22
CA THR A 29 -6.58 3.10 0.52
C THR A 29 -7.78 3.29 -0.41
N ALA A 30 -8.83 3.98 0.06
CA ALA A 30 -10.03 4.26 -0.69
C ALA A 30 -9.78 5.18 -1.88
N ALA A 31 -8.90 6.18 -1.73
CA ALA A 31 -8.50 7.05 -2.84
C ALA A 31 -7.82 6.24 -3.96
N TYR A 32 -6.84 5.40 -3.60
CA TYR A 32 -6.17 4.51 -4.56
C TYR A 32 -7.15 3.58 -5.28
N ALA A 33 -8.02 2.92 -4.52
CA ALA A 33 -9.02 2.01 -5.08
C ALA A 33 -10.00 2.75 -6.01
N SER A 34 -10.44 3.94 -5.61
CA SER A 34 -11.35 4.77 -6.41
C SER A 34 -10.70 5.25 -7.71
N TRP A 35 -9.41 5.60 -7.70
CA TRP A 35 -8.69 5.96 -8.93
C TRP A 35 -8.61 4.78 -9.89
N TYR A 36 -8.27 3.59 -9.40
CA TYR A 36 -8.27 2.38 -10.22
C TYR A 36 -9.66 2.10 -10.79
N LEU A 37 -10.72 2.10 -9.98
CA LEU A 37 -12.07 1.78 -10.42
C LEU A 37 -12.62 2.78 -11.47
N ARG A 38 -12.12 4.01 -11.52
CA ARG A 38 -12.48 4.99 -12.57
C ARG A 38 -12.01 4.57 -13.94
N GLN A 39 -10.76 4.10 -14.05
CA GLN A 39 -10.20 3.54 -15.29
C GLN A 39 -9.22 2.39 -14.97
N PRO A 40 -9.72 1.15 -14.81
CA PRO A 40 -8.94 -0.01 -14.36
C PRO A 40 -7.79 -0.37 -15.30
N TRP A 41 -7.97 -0.12 -16.60
CA TRP A 41 -6.94 -0.37 -17.61
C TRP A 41 -5.80 0.65 -17.53
N LEU A 42 -6.06 1.86 -17.05
CA LEU A 42 -5.12 2.98 -17.04
C LEU A 42 -4.38 3.12 -15.70
N PHE A 43 -5.11 3.20 -14.58
CA PHE A 43 -4.55 3.49 -13.25
C PHE A 43 -4.04 2.26 -12.51
N ARG A 44 -3.32 1.38 -13.22
CA ARG A 44 -2.88 0.06 -12.71
C ARG A 44 -1.98 0.15 -11.47
N TRP A 45 -1.15 1.19 -11.34
CA TRP A 45 -0.36 1.42 -10.14
C TRP A 45 -1.24 1.71 -8.92
N ALA A 46 -2.27 2.55 -9.07
CA ALA A 46 -3.18 2.88 -7.97
C ALA A 46 -3.92 1.64 -7.45
N GLY A 47 -4.30 0.71 -8.33
CA GLY A 47 -4.90 -0.56 -7.91
C GLY A 47 -3.96 -1.38 -7.02
N LEU A 48 -2.70 -1.54 -7.42
CA LEU A 48 -1.70 -2.24 -6.60
C LEU A 48 -1.43 -1.52 -5.27
N ALA A 49 -1.32 -0.19 -5.32
CA ALA A 49 -1.12 0.65 -4.14
C ALA A 49 -2.28 0.53 -3.14
N ALA A 50 -3.53 0.37 -3.60
CA ALA A 50 -4.68 0.12 -2.72
C ALA A 50 -4.51 -1.17 -1.89
N PHE A 51 -4.07 -2.27 -2.52
CA PHE A 51 -3.82 -3.53 -1.80
C PHE A 51 -2.64 -3.42 -0.83
N ALA A 52 -1.54 -2.78 -1.25
CA ALA A 52 -0.39 -2.55 -0.39
C ALA A 52 -0.75 -1.67 0.83
N SER A 53 -1.54 -0.61 0.61
CA SER A 53 -1.99 0.29 1.67
C SER A 53 -2.99 -0.39 2.62
N ALA A 54 -3.86 -1.25 2.11
CA ALA A 54 -4.73 -2.09 2.93
C ALA A 54 -3.93 -3.06 3.82
N GLN A 55 -2.85 -3.65 3.28
CA GLN A 55 -1.96 -4.53 4.04
C GLN A 55 -1.21 -3.77 5.14
N ALA A 56 -0.67 -2.58 4.83
CA ALA A 56 -0.09 -1.69 5.82
C ALA A 56 -1.11 -1.32 6.92
N GLY A 57 -2.38 -1.14 6.54
CA GLY A 57 -3.50 -0.86 7.43
C GLY A 57 -3.67 -1.87 8.57
N ILE A 58 -3.30 -3.14 8.37
CA ILE A 58 -3.33 -4.17 9.42
C ILE A 58 -2.34 -3.82 10.53
N GLY A 59 -1.10 -3.46 10.16
CA GLY A 59 -0.07 -3.04 11.11
C GLY A 59 -0.42 -1.72 11.80
N ILE A 60 -1.02 -0.78 11.07
CA ILE A 60 -1.47 0.51 11.60
C ILE A 60 -2.58 0.34 12.64
N ALA A 61 -3.54 -0.57 12.38
CA ALA A 61 -4.58 -0.90 13.35
C ALA A 61 -4.00 -1.50 14.63
N LEU A 62 -2.99 -2.37 14.52
CA LEU A 62 -2.27 -2.89 15.68
C LEU A 62 -1.57 -1.76 16.45
N ALA A 63 -0.93 -0.81 15.76
CA ALA A 63 -0.28 0.35 16.40
C ALA A 63 -1.27 1.17 17.23
N GLU A 64 -2.44 1.50 16.65
CA GLU A 64 -3.46 2.29 17.34
C GLU A 64 -4.00 1.56 18.58
N GLN A 65 -4.16 0.23 18.52
CA GLN A 65 -4.53 -0.57 19.69
C GLN A 65 -3.44 -0.55 20.77
N LEU A 66 -2.15 -0.61 20.41
CA LEU A 66 -1.05 -0.50 21.38
C LEU A 66 -0.97 0.88 22.03
N MET A 67 -1.43 1.94 21.35
CA MET A 67 -1.51 3.31 21.88
C MET A 67 -2.74 3.54 22.79
N ALA A 68 -3.82 2.77 22.63
CA ALA A 68 -5.07 2.96 23.37
C ALA A 68 -4.97 2.73 24.90
N PRO A 69 -4.30 1.68 25.44
CA PRO A 69 -4.13 1.54 26.88
C PRO A 69 -3.24 2.63 27.49
N GLN A 70 -2.32 3.22 26.71
CA GLN A 70 -1.51 4.38 27.14
C GLN A 70 -2.35 5.67 27.25
N ARG A 71 -3.45 5.79 26.47
CA ARG A 71 -4.38 6.93 26.55
C ARG A 71 -5.37 6.82 27.73
N MET A 72 -5.73 5.62 28.19
CA MET A 72 -6.61 5.43 29.35
C MET A 72 -5.93 5.75 30.70
N ILE A 73 -4.61 5.62 30.80
CA ILE A 73 -3.87 5.98 32.03
C ILE A 73 -3.83 7.51 32.25
N GLY A 74 -4.11 8.31 31.21
CA GLY A 74 -4.24 9.77 31.30
C GLY A 74 -5.66 10.29 31.62
N ASN A 75 -6.71 9.47 31.43
CA ASN A 75 -8.10 9.85 31.73
C ASN A 75 -8.83 8.62 32.26
N GLY A 76 -9.00 8.55 33.59
CA GLY A 76 -9.64 7.45 34.27
C GLY A 76 -11.11 7.28 33.87
N ALA A 77 -11.39 6.34 32.97
CA ALA A 77 -12.67 5.65 32.85
C ALA A 77 -12.49 4.40 31.96
N ALA A 78 -12.56 3.22 32.57
CA ALA A 78 -12.57 1.95 31.84
C ALA A 78 -13.89 1.81 31.05
N GLN A 79 -13.81 1.68 29.73
CA GLN A 79 -14.92 1.19 28.92
C GLN A 79 -14.66 -0.28 28.54
N PRO A 80 -15.69 -1.15 28.58
CA PRO A 80 -15.52 -2.56 28.25
C PRO A 80 -15.21 -2.72 26.75
N ALA A 81 -14.36 -3.70 26.44
CA ALA A 81 -13.91 -4.02 25.09
C ALA A 81 -15.11 -4.29 24.17
N ASN A 82 -15.35 -3.38 23.22
CA ASN A 82 -16.44 -3.51 22.25
C ASN A 82 -16.09 -4.47 21.12
N ALA A 83 -17.13 -5.11 20.58
CA ALA A 83 -17.19 -6.16 19.55
C ALA A 83 -16.17 -6.09 18.38
N ALA A 84 -15.58 -4.93 18.09
CA ALA A 84 -14.50 -4.76 17.12
C ALA A 84 -13.23 -5.57 17.44
N THR A 85 -12.94 -5.85 18.72
CA THR A 85 -11.81 -6.70 19.13
C THR A 85 -12.04 -8.17 18.82
N LEU A 86 -13.27 -8.66 19.01
CA LEU A 86 -13.67 -10.02 18.64
C LEU A 86 -13.73 -10.19 17.12
N ASP A 87 -14.12 -9.15 16.38
CA ASP A 87 -14.17 -9.16 14.91
C ASP A 87 -12.75 -9.17 14.31
N LEU A 88 -11.81 -8.41 14.87
CA LEU A 88 -10.40 -8.44 14.49
C LEU A 88 -9.74 -9.79 14.82
N LEU A 89 -10.02 -10.36 15.99
CA LEU A 89 -9.56 -11.70 16.36
C LEU A 89 -10.19 -12.78 15.45
N GLY A 90 -11.44 -12.61 15.04
CA GLY A 90 -12.11 -13.46 14.05
C GLY A 90 -11.46 -13.38 12.67
N VAL A 91 -11.06 -12.18 12.23
CA VAL A 91 -10.32 -11.95 10.98
C VAL A 91 -8.90 -12.50 11.03
N LEU A 92 -8.22 -12.42 12.18
CA LEU A 92 -6.87 -12.98 12.38
C LEU A 92 -6.89 -14.51 12.48
N ALA A 93 -7.86 -15.07 13.22
CA ALA A 93 -8.05 -16.51 13.36
C ALA A 93 -8.54 -17.17 12.04
N GLY A 94 -9.42 -16.49 11.29
CA GLY A 94 -9.91 -16.94 9.98
C GLY A 94 -8.86 -16.89 8.86
N ARG A 95 -7.68 -16.27 9.10
CA ARG A 95 -6.58 -16.14 8.14
C ARG A 95 -5.36 -17.01 8.45
N GLY A 96 -5.47 -17.97 9.38
CA GLY A 96 -4.39 -18.91 9.71
C GLY A 96 -3.19 -18.26 10.41
N VAL A 97 -3.35 -17.03 10.92
CA VAL A 97 -2.34 -16.42 11.79
C VAL A 97 -2.49 -17.07 13.16
N SER A 98 -1.61 -18.02 13.46
CA SER A 98 -1.58 -18.66 14.76
C SER A 98 -1.23 -17.62 15.82
N LEU A 99 -2.22 -17.22 16.63
CA LEU A 99 -2.05 -16.41 17.84
C LEU A 99 -0.97 -16.99 18.79
N ALA A 100 -0.55 -18.25 18.60
CA ALA A 100 0.55 -18.89 19.32
C ALA A 100 1.95 -18.30 19.02
N LEU A 101 2.16 -17.62 17.89
CA LEU A 101 3.43 -16.92 17.58
C LEU A 101 3.60 -15.57 18.29
N LEU A 102 2.54 -15.05 18.91
CA LEU A 102 2.55 -13.81 19.69
C LEU A 102 2.83 -14.07 21.18
N ALA A 103 3.05 -15.32 21.60
CA ALA A 103 3.24 -15.68 22.99
C ALA A 103 4.61 -15.28 23.61
N PRO A 104 5.75 -15.19 22.88
CA PRO A 104 7.02 -14.79 23.53
C PRO A 104 7.26 -13.29 23.69
N THR A 105 6.35 -12.40 23.24
CA THR A 105 6.40 -10.96 23.54
C THR A 105 5.73 -10.59 24.87
N LEU A 106 5.21 -11.58 25.60
CA LEU A 106 4.33 -11.41 26.76
C LEU A 106 5.00 -10.93 28.06
N LEU A 107 6.28 -10.55 28.09
CA LEU A 107 6.95 -10.12 29.35
C LEU A 107 7.89 -8.90 29.28
N HIS A 108 7.99 -8.13 28.19
CA HIS A 108 8.82 -6.93 28.22
C HIS A 108 8.18 -5.72 27.52
N ALA A 109 7.84 -4.70 28.32
CA ALA A 109 7.29 -3.43 27.84
C ALA A 109 8.15 -2.77 26.74
N ALA A 110 9.47 -3.01 26.73
CA ALA A 110 10.34 -2.51 25.67
C ALA A 110 10.11 -3.19 24.32
N ALA A 111 9.73 -4.48 24.29
CA ALA A 111 9.38 -5.17 23.05
C ALA A 111 8.05 -4.62 22.46
N THR A 112 7.11 -4.24 23.32
CA THR A 112 5.87 -3.56 22.90
C THR A 112 6.14 -2.15 22.39
N GLY A 113 7.04 -1.40 23.05
CA GLY A 113 7.46 -0.06 22.61
C GLY A 113 8.16 -0.09 21.24
N GLN A 114 9.13 -0.97 21.06
CA GLN A 114 9.85 -1.12 19.79
C GLN A 114 8.92 -1.54 18.65
N LEU A 115 8.00 -2.48 18.91
CA LEU A 115 7.00 -2.90 17.93
C LEU A 115 6.09 -1.74 17.53
N LEU A 116 5.64 -0.93 18.49
CA LEU A 116 4.84 0.26 18.19
C LEU A 116 5.61 1.23 17.29
N GLU A 117 6.89 1.50 17.59
CA GLU A 117 7.74 2.34 16.75
C GLU A 117 7.85 1.80 15.32
N ASP A 118 8.08 0.49 15.16
CA ASP A 118 8.18 -0.15 13.85
C ASP A 118 6.86 -0.03 13.05
N LEU A 119 5.71 -0.21 13.70
CA LEU A 119 4.40 -0.06 13.05
C LEU A 119 4.12 1.41 12.66
N LEU A 120 4.57 2.37 13.47
CA LEU A 120 4.50 3.79 13.11
C LEU A 120 5.44 4.14 11.94
N VAL A 121 6.58 3.48 11.80
CA VAL A 121 7.45 3.60 10.61
C VAL A 121 6.70 3.11 9.36
N ILE A 122 5.96 2.00 9.44
CA ILE A 122 5.12 1.50 8.33
C ILE A 122 4.05 2.53 7.94
N LYS A 123 3.39 3.16 8.93
CA LYS A 123 2.44 4.25 8.68
C LYS A 123 3.08 5.41 7.93
N GLN A 124 4.24 5.86 8.40
CA GLN A 124 4.97 6.99 7.82
C GLN A 124 5.41 6.68 6.39
N ALA A 125 5.84 5.45 6.13
CA ALA A 125 6.19 4.99 4.79
C ALA A 125 4.99 5.07 3.83
N ASN A 126 3.82 4.57 4.25
CA ASN A 126 2.60 4.64 3.43
C ASN A 126 2.15 6.09 3.16
N ASP A 127 2.21 6.95 4.18
CA ASP A 127 1.90 8.38 4.02
C ASP A 127 2.88 9.06 3.06
N ALA A 128 4.17 8.73 3.14
CA ALA A 128 5.18 9.31 2.27
C ALA A 128 4.93 8.95 0.80
N ILE A 129 4.57 7.70 0.51
CA ILE A 129 4.20 7.27 -0.85
C ILE A 129 2.99 8.06 -1.35
N PHE A 130 1.95 8.19 -0.53
CA PHE A 130 0.74 8.92 -0.92
C PHE A 130 0.99 10.42 -1.12
N ASN A 131 1.80 11.04 -0.26
CA ASN A 131 2.17 12.44 -0.39
C ASN A 131 3.05 12.70 -1.63
N ASP A 132 3.86 11.71 -2.03
CA ASP A 132 4.72 11.80 -3.19
C ASP A 132 3.91 11.72 -4.51
N THR A 133 2.95 10.80 -4.60
CA THR A 133 2.30 10.43 -5.87
C THR A 133 0.80 10.78 -5.97
N GLY A 134 0.12 11.00 -4.85
CA GLY A 134 -1.33 11.18 -4.81
C GLY A 134 -1.81 12.48 -5.47
N TRP A 135 -1.06 13.57 -5.27
CA TRP A 135 -1.36 14.86 -5.92
C TRP A 135 -1.26 14.76 -7.44
N ALA A 136 -0.31 13.96 -7.96
CA ALA A 136 -0.08 13.78 -9.38
C ALA A 136 -1.25 13.05 -10.05
N HIS A 137 -1.81 12.03 -9.39
CA HIS A 137 -3.02 11.36 -9.85
C HIS A 137 -4.20 12.33 -9.95
N LEU A 138 -4.42 13.17 -8.93
CA LEU A 138 -5.50 14.17 -8.98
C LEU A 138 -5.29 15.19 -10.10
N ALA A 139 -4.09 15.75 -10.22
CA ALA A 139 -3.76 16.72 -11.27
C ALA A 139 -4.02 16.12 -12.67
N TYR A 140 -3.57 14.88 -12.89
CA TYR A 140 -3.78 14.18 -14.15
C TYR A 140 -5.27 13.85 -14.40
N ILE A 141 -5.99 13.35 -13.40
CA ILE A 141 -7.43 13.02 -13.53
C ILE A 141 -8.26 14.26 -13.89
N HIS A 142 -7.92 15.43 -13.35
CA HIS A 142 -8.71 16.64 -13.52
C HIS A 142 -8.26 17.53 -14.68
N GLY A 143 -6.97 17.52 -15.02
CA GLY A 143 -6.40 18.44 -16.02
C GLY A 143 -5.46 17.77 -17.03
N GLY A 144 -5.32 16.45 -17.00
CA GLY A 144 -4.47 15.68 -17.91
C GLY A 144 -2.97 15.95 -17.71
N LEU A 145 -2.17 15.48 -18.67
CA LEU A 145 -0.71 15.64 -18.65
C LEU A 145 -0.27 17.11 -18.58
N ALA A 146 -0.97 18.01 -19.29
CA ALA A 146 -0.62 19.42 -19.33
C ALA A 146 -0.79 20.14 -17.97
N GLU A 147 -1.69 19.67 -17.11
CA GLU A 147 -1.81 20.18 -15.73
C GLU A 147 -0.67 19.67 -14.84
N LEU A 148 -0.35 18.38 -14.96
CA LEU A 148 0.75 17.77 -14.23
C LEU A 148 2.11 18.42 -14.58
N GLU A 149 2.39 18.62 -15.87
CA GLU A 149 3.63 19.24 -16.37
C GLU A 149 3.87 20.66 -15.84
N ARG A 150 2.80 21.38 -15.50
CA ARG A 150 2.90 22.71 -14.89
C ARG A 150 3.22 22.68 -13.40
N CYS A 151 2.99 21.55 -12.72
CA CYS A 151 3.11 21.42 -11.28
C CYS A 151 4.42 20.75 -10.83
N VAL A 152 5.01 19.92 -11.68
CA VAL A 152 6.21 19.13 -11.38
C VAL A 152 7.45 19.99 -11.16
N ALA A 153 8.18 19.69 -10.09
CA ALA A 153 9.54 20.19 -9.89
C ALA A 153 10.56 19.17 -10.45
N GLU A 154 11.84 19.55 -10.47
CA GLU A 154 12.94 18.64 -10.89
C GLU A 154 12.97 17.35 -10.07
N SER A 155 12.62 17.42 -8.77
CA SER A 155 12.50 16.25 -7.89
C SER A 155 11.44 15.25 -8.32
N ASP A 156 10.47 15.68 -9.13
CA ASP A 156 9.28 14.89 -9.50
C ASP A 156 9.44 14.24 -10.89
N GLN A 157 10.65 14.25 -11.45
CA GLN A 157 10.91 13.81 -12.81
C GLN A 157 10.49 12.35 -13.05
N ALA A 158 10.67 11.46 -12.06
CA ALA A 158 10.23 10.07 -12.18
C ALA A 158 8.71 9.94 -12.29
N ILE A 159 7.96 10.77 -11.55
CA ILE A 159 6.50 10.84 -11.61
C ILE A 159 6.08 11.37 -12.99
N LEU A 160 6.70 12.45 -13.46
CA LEU A 160 6.41 13.02 -14.78
C LEU A 160 6.61 12.00 -15.89
N VAL A 161 7.74 11.27 -15.86
CA VAL A 161 8.04 10.23 -16.86
C VAL A 161 6.96 9.15 -16.87
N ALA A 162 6.52 8.68 -15.71
CA ALA A 162 5.46 7.69 -15.63
C ALA A 162 4.13 8.20 -16.22
N PHE A 163 3.73 9.43 -15.91
CA PHE A 163 2.48 10.00 -16.44
C PHE A 163 2.56 10.32 -17.94
N ARG A 164 3.74 10.63 -18.49
CA ARG A 164 3.95 10.73 -19.94
C ARG A 164 3.76 9.38 -20.64
N LEU A 165 4.33 8.30 -20.08
CA LEU A 165 4.13 6.94 -20.58
C LEU A 165 2.64 6.55 -20.52
N LEU A 166 1.96 6.90 -19.44
CA LEU A 166 0.54 6.63 -19.24
C LEU A 166 -0.34 7.37 -20.27
N ASP A 167 -0.07 8.66 -20.49
CA ASP A 167 -0.79 9.49 -21.46
C ASP A 167 -0.56 9.04 -22.91
N GLU A 168 0.71 8.79 -23.27
CA GLU A 168 1.06 8.26 -24.59
C GLU A 168 0.42 6.88 -24.82
N GLY A 169 0.46 6.02 -23.81
CA GLY A 169 -0.19 4.71 -23.84
C GLY A 169 -1.69 4.80 -24.11
N ALA A 170 -2.38 5.69 -23.39
CA ALA A 170 -3.81 5.96 -23.62
C ALA A 170 -4.10 6.44 -25.04
N GLN A 171 -3.29 7.36 -25.59
CA GLN A 171 -3.44 7.85 -26.96
C GLN A 171 -3.24 6.75 -28.00
N ARG A 172 -2.22 5.89 -27.82
CA ARG A 172 -1.93 4.77 -28.72
C ARG A 172 -3.03 3.70 -28.69
N MET A 173 -3.67 3.48 -27.53
CA MET A 173 -4.77 2.52 -27.40
C MET A 173 -6.06 2.95 -28.13
N CYS A 174 -6.17 4.21 -28.55
CA CYS A 174 -7.30 4.67 -29.38
C CYS A 174 -7.28 4.12 -30.81
N LYS A 175 -6.17 3.51 -31.26
CA LYS A 175 -6.01 2.97 -32.61
C LYS A 175 -5.68 1.48 -32.56
N PRO A 176 -6.37 0.63 -33.34
CA PRO A 176 -6.12 -0.82 -33.32
C PRO A 176 -4.66 -1.20 -33.61
N GLU A 177 -4.00 -0.48 -34.53
CA GLU A 177 -2.62 -0.75 -34.95
C GLU A 177 -1.56 -0.48 -33.87
N THR A 178 -1.85 0.40 -32.90
CA THR A 178 -0.94 0.76 -31.81
C THR A 178 -1.45 0.31 -30.44
N PHE A 179 -2.51 -0.50 -30.38
CA PHE A 179 -3.14 -0.90 -29.13
C PHE A 179 -2.19 -1.65 -28.21
N THR A 180 -1.47 -2.65 -28.73
CA THR A 180 -0.52 -3.46 -27.96
C THR A 180 0.61 -2.61 -27.39
N ASP A 181 1.18 -1.72 -28.21
CA ASP A 181 2.23 -0.79 -27.76
C ASP A 181 1.72 0.14 -26.66
N GLY A 182 0.50 0.66 -26.83
CA GLY A 182 -0.12 1.54 -25.84
C GLY A 182 -0.36 0.83 -24.51
N TRP A 183 -0.83 -0.42 -24.54
CA TRP A 183 -1.00 -1.25 -23.35
C TRP A 183 0.32 -1.48 -22.61
N GLU A 184 1.40 -1.73 -23.35
CA GLU A 184 2.72 -1.92 -22.77
C GLU A 184 3.26 -0.64 -22.14
N LEU A 185 3.05 0.53 -22.76
CA LEU A 185 3.38 1.82 -22.16
C LEU A 185 2.64 2.06 -20.83
N VAL A 186 1.36 1.67 -20.74
CA VAL A 186 0.60 1.78 -19.48
C VAL A 186 1.17 0.84 -18.40
N ASN A 187 1.60 -0.38 -18.77
CA ASN A 187 2.30 -1.26 -17.82
C ASN A 187 3.64 -0.66 -17.36
N GLN A 188 4.40 -0.07 -18.29
CA GLN A 188 5.67 0.60 -17.99
C GLN A 188 5.50 1.85 -17.13
N ALA A 189 4.41 2.59 -17.30
CA ALA A 189 4.06 3.70 -16.42
C ALA A 189 3.86 3.21 -14.97
N ALA A 190 3.09 2.14 -14.78
CA ALA A 190 2.86 1.56 -13.46
C ALA A 190 4.14 1.01 -12.83
N LEU A 191 4.99 0.36 -13.63
CA LEU A 191 6.30 -0.11 -13.20
C LEU A 191 7.23 1.05 -12.81
N THR A 192 7.21 2.16 -13.57
CA THR A 192 8.04 3.35 -13.29
C THR A 192 7.66 3.97 -11.94
N LEU A 193 6.36 4.15 -11.66
CA LEU A 193 5.90 4.64 -10.36
C LEU A 193 6.29 3.69 -9.23
N LEU A 194 6.06 2.38 -9.41
CA LEU A 194 6.42 1.40 -8.39
C LEU A 194 7.93 1.37 -8.15
N ARG A 195 8.75 1.48 -9.19
CA ARG A 195 10.21 1.50 -9.03
C ARG A 195 10.67 2.74 -8.28
N HIS A 196 10.10 3.91 -8.58
CA HIS A 196 10.38 5.14 -7.83
C HIS A 196 10.05 4.98 -6.34
N GLU A 197 8.87 4.45 -6.04
CA GLU A 197 8.43 4.14 -4.66
C GLU A 197 9.43 3.23 -3.94
N GLN A 198 9.79 2.12 -4.58
CA GLN A 198 10.58 1.05 -3.96
C GLN A 198 12.06 1.39 -3.80
N MET A 199 12.59 2.25 -4.68
CA MET A 199 14.03 2.61 -4.75
C MET A 199 14.35 3.97 -4.16
N THR A 200 13.38 4.89 -4.07
CA THR A 200 13.60 6.26 -3.60
C THR A 200 12.86 6.54 -2.30
N ILE A 201 11.57 6.19 -2.24
CA ILE A 201 10.71 6.59 -1.11
C ILE A 201 10.85 5.64 0.07
N LEU A 202 10.73 4.33 -0.15
CA LEU A 202 10.70 3.33 0.92
C LEU A 202 12.02 3.06 1.65
N PRO A 203 13.20 3.04 1.00
CA PRO A 203 14.45 2.67 1.67
C PRO A 203 14.75 3.41 2.98
N PRO A 204 14.59 4.75 3.10
CA PRO A 204 14.85 5.43 4.37
C PRO A 204 13.92 4.99 5.51
N TYR A 205 12.69 4.55 5.22
CA TYR A 205 11.79 4.01 6.24
C TYR A 205 12.17 2.59 6.62
N MET A 206 12.47 1.75 5.63
CA MET A 206 12.83 0.34 5.86
C MET A 206 14.12 0.20 6.67
N ALA A 207 15.06 1.13 6.50
CA ALA A 207 16.29 1.18 7.29
C ALA A 207 16.03 1.42 8.80
N ARG A 208 14.92 2.06 9.15
CA ARG A 208 14.55 2.39 10.54
C ARG A 208 13.87 1.25 11.29
N LEU A 209 13.43 0.21 10.59
CA LEU A 209 12.80 -0.95 11.23
C LEU A 209 13.83 -1.73 12.05
N SER A 210 13.46 -2.10 13.28
CA SER A 210 14.21 -3.02 14.13
C SER A 210 14.27 -4.42 13.51
N ASP A 211 15.15 -5.30 14.00
CA ASP A 211 15.22 -6.69 13.51
C ASP A 211 13.89 -7.44 13.70
N LEU A 212 13.20 -7.20 14.82
CA LEU A 212 11.87 -7.75 15.07
C LEU A 212 10.84 -7.19 14.08
N GLY A 213 10.85 -5.87 13.86
CA GLY A 213 9.98 -5.21 12.89
C GLY A 213 10.19 -5.72 11.47
N ARG A 214 11.45 -5.92 11.05
CA ARG A 214 11.82 -6.50 9.75
C ARG A 214 11.30 -7.93 9.62
N LEU A 215 11.43 -8.75 10.65
CA LEU A 215 10.92 -10.12 10.65
C LEU A 215 9.39 -10.15 10.54
N ILE A 216 8.69 -9.37 11.37
CA ILE A 216 7.22 -9.29 11.37
C ILE A 216 6.72 -8.78 10.01
N ALA A 217 7.32 -7.71 9.48
CA ALA A 217 6.96 -7.19 8.17
C ALA A 217 7.18 -8.24 7.07
N SER A 218 8.30 -8.98 7.12
CA SER A 218 8.63 -10.00 6.11
C SER A 218 7.66 -11.18 6.13
N LEU A 219 7.33 -11.70 7.32
CA LEU A 219 6.32 -12.75 7.48
C LEU A 219 4.92 -12.26 7.13
N GLY A 220 4.67 -10.98 7.38
CA GLY A 220 3.38 -10.33 7.19
C GLY A 220 3.13 -9.78 5.79
N THR A 221 3.99 -10.04 4.80
CA THR A 221 3.83 -9.48 3.45
C THR A 221 3.24 -10.50 2.48
N TRP A 222 1.96 -10.29 2.13
CA TRP A 222 1.24 -11.02 1.09
C TRP A 222 0.22 -10.12 0.40
N MET A 223 -0.25 -10.50 -0.78
CA MET A 223 -1.29 -9.78 -1.53
C MET A 223 -2.44 -10.70 -1.92
N ASP A 224 -3.67 -10.31 -1.56
CA ASP A 224 -4.90 -11.02 -1.92
C ASP A 224 -5.81 -10.17 -2.82
N PHE A 225 -5.60 -10.34 -4.12
CA PHE A 225 -6.31 -9.60 -5.17
C PHE A 225 -7.74 -10.09 -5.41
N THR A 226 -8.08 -11.33 -5.03
CA THR A 226 -9.35 -11.97 -5.45
C THR A 226 -10.16 -12.59 -4.31
N GLY A 227 -9.69 -12.51 -3.07
CA GLY A 227 -10.36 -13.09 -1.90
C GLY A 227 -9.99 -14.55 -1.62
N GLY A 228 -8.89 -15.03 -2.21
CA GLY A 228 -8.39 -16.40 -2.01
C GLY A 228 -7.64 -16.61 -0.70
N GLY A 229 -7.43 -15.53 0.09
CA GLY A 229 -6.61 -15.57 1.29
C GLY A 229 -5.10 -15.66 0.99
N PRO A 230 -4.26 -15.81 2.03
CA PRO A 230 -2.80 -15.75 1.92
C PRO A 230 -2.16 -16.92 1.14
N VAL A 231 -2.94 -17.97 0.83
CA VAL A 231 -2.46 -19.16 0.11
C VAL A 231 -2.56 -19.01 -1.41
N GLY A 232 -3.37 -18.08 -1.91
CA GLY A 232 -3.69 -17.94 -3.33
C GLY A 232 -3.00 -16.79 -4.07
N GLY A 233 -2.15 -16.00 -3.40
CA GLY A 233 -1.55 -14.81 -3.99
C GLY A 233 -0.06 -14.63 -3.67
N PRO A 234 0.59 -13.62 -4.26
CA PRO A 234 2.01 -13.33 -4.05
C PRO A 234 2.31 -13.14 -2.57
N SER A 235 3.36 -13.79 -2.09
CA SER A 235 3.71 -13.83 -0.68
C SER A 235 5.22 -13.89 -0.51
N PHE A 236 5.78 -12.88 0.15
CA PHE A 236 7.22 -12.79 0.40
C PHE A 236 7.78 -14.03 1.12
N PRO A 237 7.17 -14.53 2.23
CA PRO A 237 7.68 -15.71 2.91
C PRO A 237 7.50 -17.00 2.11
N ASN A 238 6.48 -17.09 1.25
CA ASN A 238 6.32 -18.25 0.37
C ASN A 238 7.36 -18.24 -0.76
N PHE A 239 7.65 -17.07 -1.32
CA PHE A 239 8.60 -16.89 -2.42
C PHE A 239 10.05 -17.21 -2.02
N PHE A 240 10.52 -16.67 -0.89
CA PHE A 240 11.89 -16.92 -0.41
C PHE A 240 12.03 -18.15 0.50
N GLY A 241 10.91 -18.69 0.99
CA GLY A 241 10.87 -19.78 1.95
C GLY A 241 11.00 -19.31 3.40
N LEU A 242 10.17 -19.87 4.28
CA LEU A 242 10.12 -19.54 5.71
C LEU A 242 11.49 -19.63 6.41
N PRO A 243 12.36 -20.64 6.18
CA PRO A 243 13.67 -20.70 6.85
C PRO A 243 14.57 -19.50 6.53
N ALA A 244 14.55 -19.00 5.29
CA ALA A 244 15.34 -17.85 4.89
C ALA A 244 14.83 -16.55 5.51
N VAL A 245 13.50 -16.42 5.67
CA VAL A 245 12.89 -15.25 6.33
C VAL A 245 13.10 -15.29 7.84
N LEU A 246 12.88 -16.44 8.48
CA LEU A 246 13.03 -16.61 9.94
C LEU A 246 14.49 -16.41 10.40
N SER A 247 15.46 -16.78 9.57
CA SER A 247 16.89 -16.53 9.86
C SER A 247 17.34 -15.09 9.59
N GLY A 248 16.50 -14.25 8.99
CA GLY A 248 16.86 -12.91 8.55
C GLY A 248 17.72 -12.88 7.28
N ALA A 249 18.00 -14.04 6.66
CA ALA A 249 18.75 -14.12 5.40
C ALA A 249 18.02 -13.46 4.22
N ARG A 250 16.69 -13.35 4.30
CA ARG A 250 15.83 -12.59 3.38
C ARG A 250 14.87 -11.70 4.15
N SER A 251 14.73 -10.46 3.72
CA SER A 251 13.85 -9.50 4.40
C SER A 251 13.14 -8.55 3.44
N ILE A 252 11.85 -8.29 3.68
CA ILE A 252 11.10 -7.28 2.91
C ILE A 252 11.68 -5.87 3.11
N ALA A 253 12.42 -5.63 4.20
CA ALA A 253 13.09 -4.35 4.43
C ALA A 253 14.33 -4.18 3.53
N ASN A 254 14.94 -5.28 3.08
CA ASN A 254 16.06 -5.24 2.15
C ASN A 254 15.54 -4.89 0.74
N THR A 255 16.06 -3.81 0.14
CA THR A 255 15.62 -3.31 -1.17
C THR A 255 15.80 -4.34 -2.29
N THR A 256 16.90 -5.09 -2.30
CA THR A 256 17.17 -6.10 -3.33
C THR A 256 16.23 -7.30 -3.20
N ASP A 257 16.03 -7.81 -2.00
CA ASP A 257 15.10 -8.91 -1.75
C ASP A 257 13.66 -8.50 -2.11
N ARG A 258 13.23 -7.33 -1.61
CA ARG A 258 11.91 -6.77 -1.88
C ARG A 258 11.68 -6.61 -3.38
N TRP A 259 12.62 -6.00 -4.12
CA TRP A 259 12.48 -5.83 -5.56
C TRP A 259 12.46 -7.18 -6.31
N THR A 260 13.30 -8.12 -5.91
CA THR A 260 13.33 -9.46 -6.53
C THR A 260 11.98 -10.18 -6.39
N TRP A 261 11.36 -10.12 -5.21
CA TRP A 261 10.01 -10.65 -5.00
C TRP A 261 8.97 -9.86 -5.82
N ILE A 262 9.05 -8.53 -5.82
CA ILE A 262 8.12 -7.69 -6.57
C ILE A 262 8.13 -8.03 -8.07
N GLU A 263 9.32 -8.12 -8.65
CA GLU A 263 9.52 -8.35 -10.08
C GLU A 263 9.12 -9.78 -10.51
N ARG A 264 9.40 -10.78 -9.67
CA ARG A 264 9.27 -12.19 -10.05
C ARG A 264 7.98 -12.86 -9.61
N ASP A 265 7.26 -12.28 -8.66
CA ASP A 265 6.04 -12.87 -8.09
C ASP A 265 4.88 -11.88 -8.08
N LEU A 266 5.06 -10.71 -7.45
CA LEU A 266 3.98 -9.74 -7.27
C LEU A 266 3.46 -9.14 -8.58
N LEU A 267 4.36 -8.55 -9.39
CA LEU A 267 3.99 -7.84 -10.61
C LEU A 267 3.36 -8.76 -11.67
N PRO A 268 3.91 -9.96 -11.96
CA PRO A 268 3.27 -10.89 -12.88
C PRO A 268 1.83 -11.22 -12.47
N ALA A 269 1.60 -11.51 -11.18
CA ALA A 269 0.27 -11.80 -10.66
C ALA A 269 -0.67 -10.58 -10.76
N TRP A 270 -0.20 -9.41 -10.33
CA TRP A 270 -0.98 -8.18 -10.41
C TRP A 270 -1.39 -7.85 -11.85
N PHE A 271 -0.44 -7.89 -12.78
CA PHE A 271 -0.73 -7.57 -14.18
C PHE A 271 -1.65 -8.59 -14.85
N ALA A 272 -1.55 -9.87 -14.50
CA ALA A 272 -2.51 -10.88 -14.94
C ALA A 272 -3.93 -10.57 -14.44
N HIS A 273 -4.09 -10.27 -13.15
CA HIS A 273 -5.40 -9.94 -12.57
C HIS A 273 -5.97 -8.62 -13.12
N SER A 274 -5.13 -7.59 -13.25
CA SER A 274 -5.55 -6.30 -13.79
C SER A 274 -5.86 -6.36 -15.29
N ALA A 275 -5.20 -7.23 -16.06
CA ALA A 275 -5.54 -7.46 -17.47
C ALA A 275 -6.87 -8.22 -17.62
N ALA A 276 -7.15 -9.15 -16.71
CA ALA A 276 -8.41 -9.90 -16.65
C ALA A 276 -9.53 -9.15 -15.89
N TYR A 277 -9.37 -7.86 -15.63
CA TYR A 277 -10.35 -7.07 -14.89
C TYR A 277 -11.72 -7.10 -15.60
N ARG A 278 -12.77 -7.29 -14.81
CA ARG A 278 -14.17 -7.17 -15.24
C ARG A 278 -15.00 -6.62 -14.10
N GLU A 279 -15.92 -5.72 -14.42
CA GLU A 279 -16.88 -5.19 -13.44
C GLU A 279 -17.69 -6.34 -12.81
N GLY A 280 -17.91 -6.28 -11.49
CA GLY A 280 -18.54 -7.34 -10.72
C GLY A 280 -17.67 -8.61 -10.51
N GLY A 281 -16.47 -8.66 -11.11
CA GLY A 281 -15.51 -9.74 -10.92
C GLY A 281 -14.87 -9.75 -9.52
N PRO A 282 -14.08 -10.79 -9.17
CA PRO A 282 -13.44 -10.88 -7.87
C PRO A 282 -12.55 -9.68 -7.52
N LEU A 283 -11.72 -9.23 -8.48
CA LEU A 283 -10.86 -8.06 -8.30
C LEU A 283 -11.66 -6.76 -8.11
N ASP A 284 -12.67 -6.50 -8.95
CA ASP A 284 -13.58 -5.35 -8.82
C ASP A 284 -14.26 -5.32 -7.44
N ARG A 285 -14.81 -6.45 -6.98
CA ARG A 285 -15.44 -6.53 -5.65
C ARG A 285 -14.45 -6.22 -4.52
N ARG A 286 -13.21 -6.72 -4.61
CA ARG A 286 -12.17 -6.42 -3.62
C ARG A 286 -11.86 -4.93 -3.58
N LEU A 287 -11.66 -4.31 -4.74
CA LEU A 287 -11.37 -2.87 -4.84
C LEU A 287 -12.56 -1.99 -4.41
N ARG A 288 -13.81 -2.37 -4.70
CA ARG A 288 -14.99 -1.65 -4.21
C ARG A 288 -15.08 -1.67 -2.69
N MET A 289 -14.84 -2.82 -2.07
CA MET A 289 -14.75 -2.91 -0.61
C MET A 289 -13.65 -2.01 -0.03
N LEU A 290 -12.51 -1.88 -0.73
CA LEU A 290 -11.43 -0.96 -0.33
C LEU A 290 -11.78 0.52 -0.56
N ALA A 291 -12.61 0.83 -1.56
CA ALA A 291 -13.08 2.18 -1.85
C ALA A 291 -14.17 2.67 -0.89
N GLU A 292 -14.91 1.75 -0.28
CA GLU A 292 -16.02 2.04 0.65
C GLU A 292 -15.60 2.04 2.13
N SER A 293 -14.36 1.62 2.43
CA SER A 293 -13.86 1.37 3.80
C SER A 293 -13.31 2.57 4.56
#